data_AF-A0A931MA54-F1
#
_entry.id   AF-A0A931MA54-F1
#
_cell.length_a   1.000
_cell.length_b   1.000
_cell.length_c   1.000
_cell.angle_alpha   90.00
_cell.angle_beta   90.00
_cell.angle_gamma   90.00
#
_symmetry.space_group_name_H-M   'P 1'
#
loop_
_entity.id
_entity.type
_entity.pdbx_description
1 polymer ?
#
loop_
_entity_poly.entity_id
_entity_poly.type
_entity_poly.pdbx_seq_one_letter_code
_entity_poly.pdbx_strand_id
1 'polypeptide(L)' 'YPFEAVDSRKKHKLKNLALFYLKNQKKTCAARFDVISIKLSGAKNEIEHIKDAFEI' A
#
# COMPACT_ATOMS: atom_id res chain seq x y z
N TYR A 1 -12.52 7.79 0.75
CA TYR A 1 -11.69 7.34 -0.40
C TYR A 1 -10.97 6.03 -0.10
N PRO A 2 -10.59 5.23 -1.11
CA PRO A 2 -9.95 3.91 -0.94
C PRO A 2 -8.71 3.89 -0.03
N PHE A 3 -7.96 4.99 0.06
CA PHE A 3 -6.83 5.12 1.00
C PHE A 3 -7.27 5.13 2.48
N GLU A 4 -8.49 5.56 2.79
CA GLU A 4 -9.04 5.55 4.16
C GLU A 4 -9.29 4.13 4.68
N ALA A 5 -9.39 3.14 3.78
CA ALA A 5 -9.46 1.73 4.15
C ALA A 5 -8.12 1.17 4.68
N VAL A 6 -7.06 2.00 4.71
CA VAL A 6 -5.78 1.71 5.34
C VAL A 6 -5.73 2.39 6.71
N ASP A 7 -6.42 1.78 7.67
CA ASP A 7 -6.42 2.21 9.06
C ASP A 7 -5.03 2.02 9.74
N SER A 8 -4.88 2.57 10.95
CA SER A 8 -3.63 2.49 11.72
C SER A 8 -3.17 1.05 11.95
N ARG A 9 -4.11 0.12 12.16
CA ARG A 9 -3.84 -1.31 12.36
C ARG A 9 -3.27 -1.95 11.10
N LYS A 10 -3.83 -1.64 9.92
CA LYS A 10 -3.40 -2.13 8.62
C LYS A 10 -2.06 -1.54 8.23
N LYS A 11 -1.84 -0.24 8.48
CA LYS A 11 -0.52 0.42 8.32
C LYS A 11 0.55 -0.33 9.12
N HIS A 12 0.29 -0.61 10.41
CA HIS A 12 1.25 -1.31 11.26
C HIS A 12 1.60 -2.72 10.75
N LYS A 13 0.59 -3.50 10.36
CA LYS A 13 0.81 -4.84 9.79
C LYS A 13 1.64 -4.81 8.50
N LEU A 14 1.33 -3.87 7.60
CA LEU A 14 2.05 -3.71 6.34
C LEU A 14 3.51 -3.29 6.54
N LYS A 15 3.78 -2.38 7.48
CA LYS A 15 5.15 -1.99 7.85
C LYS A 15 5.96 -3.19 8.34
N ASN A 16 5.41 -3.98 9.27
CA ASN A 16 6.10 -5.16 9.80
C ASN A 16 6.33 -6.22 8.72
N LEU A 17 5.35 -6.45 7.84
CA LEU A 17 5.48 -7.39 6.72
C LEU A 17 6.58 -6.96 5.74
N ALA A 18 6.59 -5.69 5.34
CA ALA A 18 7.61 -5.15 4.44
C ALA A 18 9.01 -5.25 5.06
N LEU A 19 9.16 -4.90 6.34
CA LEU A 19 10.43 -5.01 7.06
C LEU A 19 10.92 -6.46 7.13
N PHE A 20 10.03 -7.41 7.46
CA PHE A 20 10.35 -8.83 7.47
C PHE A 20 10.82 -9.32 6.09
N TYR A 21 10.09 -8.96 5.03
CA TYR A 21 10.45 -9.31 3.67
C TYR A 21 11.84 -8.75 3.30
N LEU A 22 12.11 -7.47 3.54
CA LEU A 22 13.39 -6.84 3.21
C LEU A 22 14.56 -7.46 3.97
N LYS A 23 14.38 -7.78 5.26
CA LYS A 23 15.38 -8.50 6.07
C LYS A 23 15.68 -9.87 5.50
N ASN A 24 14.64 -10.63 5.12
CA ASN A 24 14.80 -11.96 4.54
C ASN A 24 15.52 -11.91 3.19
N GLN A 25 15.28 -10.86 2.40
CA GLN A 25 15.96 -10.62 1.12
C GLN A 25 17.35 -9.99 1.28
N LYS A 26 17.78 -9.63 2.51
CA LYS A 26 19.02 -8.89 2.80
C LYS A 26 19.14 -7.60 1.97
N LYS A 27 18.02 -6.91 1.74
CA LYS A 27 17.95 -5.67 0.95
C LYS A 27 17.77 -4.45 1.86
N THR A 28 18.59 -3.44 1.64
CA THR A 28 18.41 -2.09 2.17
C THR A 28 18.17 -1.15 0.99
N CYS A 29 16.90 -0.87 0.71
CA CYS A 29 16.48 0.02 -0.36
C CYS A 29 15.40 0.98 0.13
N ALA A 30 15.24 2.10 -0.56
CA ALA A 30 14.08 2.96 -0.36
C ALA A 30 12.80 2.15 -0.62
N ALA A 31 11.82 2.29 0.27
CA ALA A 31 10.53 1.64 0.18
C ALA A 31 9.44 2.69 0.38
N ARG A 32 8.25 2.43 -0.16
CA ARG A 32 7.04 3.22 0.06
C ARG A 32 5.82 2.29 0.05
N PHE A 33 4.70 2.80 0.53
CA PHE A 33 3.42 2.09 0.48
C PHE A 33 2.46 2.84 -0.43
N ASP A 34 2.06 2.19 -1.51
CA ASP A 34 1.11 2.72 -2.48
C ASP A 34 -0.25 2.02 -2.31
N VAL A 35 -1.32 2.70 -2.73
CA VAL A 35 -2.69 2.15 -2.79
C VAL A 35 -3.15 2.16 -4.24
N ILE A 36 -3.60 1.00 -4.74
CA ILE A 36 -4.30 0.91 -6.02
C ILE A 36 -5.80 0.90 -5.72
N SER A 37 -6.47 1.98 -6.09
CA SER A 37 -7.93 2.08 -6.10
C SER A 37 -8.45 1.44 -7.37
N ILE A 38 -9.41 0.52 -7.22
CA ILE A 38 -10.11 -0.11 -8.34
C ILE A 38 -11.59 0.14 -8.11
N LYS A 39 -12.20 0.94 -8.96
CA LYS A 39 -13.62 1.21 -8.97
C LYS A 39 -14.25 0.52 -10.17
N LEU A 40 -15.06 -0.49 -9.89
CA LEU A 40 -15.80 -1.24 -10.90
C LEU A 40 -17.20 -0.63 -11.00
N SER A 41 -17.50 0.05 -12.11
CA SER A 41 -18.85 0.58 -12.37
C SER A 41 -19.35 0.19 -13.75
N GLY A 42 -20.14 -0.88 -13.83
CA GLY A 42 -20.77 -1.34 -15.07
C GLY A 42 -19.76 -1.44 -16.23
N ALA A 43 -19.92 -0.59 -17.24
CA ALA A 43 -19.08 -0.58 -18.45
C ALA A 43 -17.73 0.14 -18.32
N LYS A 44 -17.45 0.83 -17.20
CA LYS A 44 -16.18 1.54 -16.97
C LYS A 44 -15.52 1.07 -15.68
N ASN A 45 -14.26 0.69 -15.83
CA ASN A 45 -13.36 0.41 -14.71
C ASN A 45 -12.41 1.60 -14.58
N GLU A 46 -12.33 2.18 -13.38
CA GLU A 46 -11.37 3.22 -13.06
C GLU A 46 -10.31 2.63 -12.14
N ILE A 47 -9.04 2.75 -12.56
CA ILE A 47 -7.88 2.36 -11.78
C ILE A 47 -7.10 3.63 -11.45
N GLU A 48 -6.88 3.86 -10.17
CA GLU A 48 -6.12 5.00 -9.68
C GLU A 48 -4.96 4.50 -8.81
N HIS A 49 -3.75 4.98 -9.11
CA HIS A 49 -2.54 4.68 -8.34
C HIS A 49 -2.21 5.83 -7.41
N ILE A 50 -2.52 5.65 -6.13
CA ILE A 50 -2.20 6.59 -5.07
C ILE A 50 -0.81 6.24 -4.53
N LYS A 51 0.18 7.03 -4.93
CA LYS A 51 1.57 6.88 -4.46
C LYS A 51 1.71 7.46 -3.06
N ASP A 52 2.62 6.88 -2.27
CA ASP A 52 2.96 7.38 -0.93
C ASP A 52 1.72 7.52 -0.03
N ALA A 53 0.85 6.50 -0.06
CA ALA A 53 -0.45 6.50 0.57
C ALA A 53 -0.41 6.66 2.11
N PHE A 54 0.74 6.40 2.74
CA PHE A 54 1.00 6.73 4.14
C PHE A 54 2.50 6.74 4.47
N GLU A 55 2.86 7.52 5.50
CA GLU A 55 4.23 7.64 6.02
C GLU A 55 4.74 6.33 6.66
N ILE A 56 6.05 6.10 6.54
CA ILE A 56 6.80 4.96 7.10
C ILE A 56 7.18 5.20 8.55
#